data_AF-A0A7K2YII6-F1
#
_entry.id   AF-A0A7K2YII6-F1
#
_cell.length_a   1.000
_cell.length_b   1.000
_cell.length_c   1.000
_cell.angle_alpha   90.00
_cell.angle_beta   90.00
_cell.angle_gamma   90.00
#
_symmetry.space_group_name_H-M   'P 1'
#
loop_
_entity.id
_entity.type
_entity.pdbx_description
1 polymer ?
#
loop_
_entity_poly.entity_id
_entity_poly.type
_entity_poly.pdbx_seq_one_letter_code
_entity_poly.pdbx_strand_id
1 'polypeptide(L)'
;VAGLGSLPDTILTRSVIVRMRRRAPNEHVTPFRARIHTPEGNALRDRLAEWANAVREQLSGAWPELPEGVTDRPADVWEPLLAVADAAGGHWPERARNACVELVEASKANDKGSLGIRLLTDLRDHVFNGADRVPTVAILATLTAKDDAPWGDMNGRPLDSRSLAKWLREYVTADNTPINARNIRTNAGLVVKGYYATDLHDAWTRYCPPPPEKSATSAT
;
A
#
# COMPACT_ATOMS: atom_id res chain seq x y z
N VAL A 1 17.58 -2.09 -4.89
CA VAL A 1 17.66 -0.61 -4.98
C VAL A 1 17.67 -0.06 -3.57
N ALA A 2 18.52 0.92 -3.26
CA ALA A 2 18.54 1.58 -1.95
C ALA A 2 18.43 3.10 -2.16
N GLY A 3 17.69 3.78 -1.29
CA GLY A 3 17.45 5.22 -1.40
C GLY A 3 16.84 5.78 -0.13
N LEU A 4 16.96 7.09 0.05
CA LEU A 4 16.31 7.82 1.13
C LEU A 4 14.88 8.19 0.69
N GLY A 5 13.89 7.98 1.56
CA GLY A 5 12.47 8.23 1.28
C GLY A 5 11.74 7.04 0.65
N SER A 6 10.54 7.28 0.11
CA SER A 6 9.74 6.24 -0.55
C SER A 6 10.19 6.01 -1.99
N LEU A 7 10.36 4.74 -2.38
CA LEU A 7 10.57 4.38 -3.78
C LEU A 7 9.28 4.59 -4.62
N PRO A 8 9.36 4.67 -5.96
CA PRO A 8 8.19 4.70 -6.82
C PRO A 8 7.29 3.47 -6.62
N ASP A 9 5.98 3.67 -6.69
CA ASP A 9 4.97 2.65 -6.38
C ASP A 9 5.06 1.40 -7.28
N THR A 10 5.44 1.60 -8.54
CA THR A 10 5.67 0.52 -9.51
C THR A 10 6.81 -0.43 -9.13
N ILE A 11 7.75 0.02 -8.29
CA ILE A 11 8.84 -0.79 -7.74
C ILE A 11 8.43 -1.40 -6.40
N LEU A 12 7.78 -0.62 -5.53
CA LEU A 12 7.35 -1.06 -4.20
C LEU A 12 6.43 -2.28 -4.26
N THR A 13 5.45 -2.25 -5.16
CA THR A 13 4.46 -3.33 -5.28
C THR A 13 5.03 -4.67 -5.76
N ARG A 14 6.30 -4.71 -6.20
CA ARG A 14 7.00 -5.93 -6.66
C ARG A 14 8.31 -6.17 -5.91
N SER A 15 8.44 -5.66 -4.69
CA SER A 15 9.68 -5.75 -3.91
C SER A 15 9.41 -6.11 -2.46
N VAL A 16 10.33 -6.85 -1.84
CA VAL A 16 10.38 -6.98 -0.37
C VAL A 16 11.06 -5.73 0.19
N ILE A 17 10.33 -4.95 0.99
CA ILE A 17 10.81 -3.67 1.52
C ILE A 17 11.52 -3.89 2.86
N VAL A 18 12.85 -3.77 2.85
CA VAL A 18 13.65 -3.75 4.09
C VAL A 18 13.94 -2.30 4.48
N ARG A 19 13.30 -1.83 5.56
CA ARG A 19 13.52 -0.47 6.07
C ARG A 19 14.84 -0.39 6.82
N MET A 20 15.74 0.46 6.34
CA MET A 20 16.98 0.78 7.04
C MET A 20 16.79 1.96 7.97
N ARG A 21 17.42 1.92 9.14
CA ARG A 21 17.45 3.02 10.11
C ARG A 21 18.86 3.58 10.21
N ARG A 22 18.96 4.88 10.51
CA ARG A 22 20.25 5.49 10.82
C ARG A 22 20.79 4.89 12.10
N ARG A 23 22.07 4.51 12.09
CA ARG A 23 22.79 4.04 13.27
C ARG A 23 22.67 5.04 14.42
N ALA A 24 22.24 4.58 15.58
CA ALA A 24 22.18 5.40 16.79
C ALA A 24 23.60 5.68 17.35
N PRO A 25 23.81 6.74 18.15
CA PRO A 25 25.14 7.07 18.69
C PRO A 25 25.76 5.96 19.54
N ASN A 26 24.93 5.14 20.18
CA ASN A 26 25.30 4.00 21.02
C ASN A 26 25.39 2.66 20.26
N GLU A 27 25.08 2.63 18.97
CA GLU A 27 25.21 1.44 18.14
C GLU A 27 26.62 1.39 17.53
N HIS A 28 27.39 0.37 17.90
CA HIS A 28 28.70 0.10 17.30
C HIS A 28 28.57 -0.99 16.23
N VAL A 29 28.99 -0.66 15.00
CA VAL A 29 29.00 -1.59 13.87
C VAL A 29 30.41 -1.72 13.35
N THR A 30 30.87 -2.95 13.12
CA THR A 30 32.19 -3.22 12.56
C THR A 30 32.33 -2.57 11.18
N PRO A 31 33.36 -1.74 10.95
CA PRO A 31 33.56 -1.10 9.66
C PRO A 31 33.79 -2.14 8.55
N PHE A 32 33.00 -2.05 7.48
CA PHE A 32 33.26 -2.83 6.28
C PHE A 32 34.54 -2.34 5.61
N ARG A 33 35.51 -3.23 5.48
CA ARG A 33 36.79 -3.00 4.78
C ARG A 33 36.88 -3.93 3.58
N ALA A 34 36.77 -3.40 2.37
CA ALA A 34 36.74 -4.19 1.13
C ALA A 34 37.92 -5.17 1.02
N ARG A 35 39.15 -4.75 1.38
CA ARG A 35 40.34 -5.61 1.32
C ARG A 35 40.21 -6.89 2.16
N ILE A 36 39.46 -6.85 3.26
CA ILE A 36 39.28 -7.97 4.19
C ILE A 36 38.02 -8.76 3.82
N HIS A 37 36.90 -8.05 3.67
CA HIS A 37 35.58 -8.68 3.59
C HIS A 37 35.19 -9.10 2.17
N THR A 38 35.80 -8.54 1.11
CA THR A 38 35.51 -8.98 -0.26
C THR A 38 35.95 -10.45 -0.50
N PRO A 39 37.17 -10.87 -0.10
CA PRO A 39 37.54 -12.29 -0.15
C PRO A 39 36.58 -13.21 0.61
N GLU A 40 36.18 -12.83 1.84
CA GLU A 40 35.22 -13.59 2.66
C GLU A 40 33.85 -13.69 1.98
N GLY A 41 33.37 -12.58 1.41
CA GLY A 41 32.12 -12.52 0.66
C GLY A 41 32.16 -13.38 -0.61
N ASN A 42 33.29 -13.40 -1.32
CA ASN A 42 33.48 -14.28 -2.48
C ASN A 42 33.43 -15.76 -2.07
N ALA A 43 34.10 -16.14 -0.99
CA ALA A 43 34.05 -17.51 -0.48
C ALA A 43 32.62 -17.92 -0.07
N LEU A 44 31.85 -17.02 0.55
CA LEU A 44 30.45 -17.26 0.86
C LEU A 44 29.60 -17.40 -0.41
N ARG A 45 29.79 -16.52 -1.40
CA ARG A 45 29.11 -16.59 -2.70
C ARG A 45 29.35 -17.95 -3.36
N ASP A 46 30.59 -18.41 -3.40
CA ASP A 46 30.95 -19.65 -4.09
C ASP A 46 30.29 -20.86 -3.43
N ARG A 47 30.28 -20.90 -2.08
CA ARG A 47 29.55 -21.93 -1.32
C ARG A 47 28.03 -21.89 -1.56
N LEU A 48 27.44 -20.69 -1.62
CA LEU A 48 26.01 -20.54 -1.91
C LEU A 48 25.69 -20.97 -3.36
N ALA A 49 26.58 -20.71 -4.31
CA ALA A 49 26.41 -21.13 -5.69
C ALA A 49 26.50 -22.65 -5.86
N GLU A 50 27.45 -23.29 -5.17
CA GLU A 50 27.55 -24.76 -5.12
C GLU A 50 26.28 -25.38 -4.52
N TRP A 51 25.82 -24.87 -3.38
CA TRP A 51 24.58 -25.32 -2.76
C TRP A 51 23.36 -25.13 -3.68
N ALA A 52 23.22 -23.94 -4.28
CA ALA A 52 22.11 -23.62 -5.18
C ALA A 52 22.06 -24.56 -6.40
N ASN A 53 23.22 -24.95 -6.93
CA ASN A 53 23.30 -25.94 -8.00
C ASN A 53 22.86 -27.34 -7.54
N ALA A 54 23.19 -27.72 -6.30
CA ALA A 54 22.80 -29.01 -5.75
C ALA A 54 21.28 -29.13 -5.50
N VAL A 55 20.60 -28.02 -5.14
CA VAL A 55 19.15 -28.01 -4.87
C VAL A 55 18.29 -27.57 -6.06
N ARG A 56 18.91 -27.29 -7.22
CA ARG A 56 18.23 -26.75 -8.40
C ARG A 56 17.03 -27.60 -8.84
N GLU A 57 17.22 -28.92 -8.94
CA GLU A 57 16.16 -29.83 -9.38
C GLU A 57 15.02 -29.91 -8.34
N GLN A 58 15.33 -29.82 -7.04
CA GLN A 58 14.32 -29.78 -5.98
C GLN A 58 13.47 -28.50 -6.05
N LEU A 59 14.08 -27.37 -6.42
CA LEU A 59 13.39 -26.10 -6.57
C LEU A 59 12.60 -26.01 -7.89
N SER A 60 12.98 -26.81 -8.89
CA SER A 60 12.30 -26.87 -10.19
C SER A 60 10.89 -27.45 -10.02
N GLY A 61 9.90 -26.57 -9.91
CA GLY A 61 8.50 -26.94 -9.69
C GLY A 61 8.07 -26.98 -8.21
N ALA A 62 8.89 -26.45 -7.30
CA ALA A 62 8.49 -26.30 -5.90
C ALA A 62 7.36 -25.27 -5.76
N TRP A 63 6.29 -25.66 -5.07
CA TRP A 63 5.16 -24.81 -4.70
C TRP A 63 5.07 -24.74 -3.18
N PRO A 64 5.78 -23.80 -2.53
CA PRO A 64 5.77 -23.69 -1.07
C PRO A 64 4.41 -23.23 -0.57
N GLU A 65 4.03 -23.70 0.62
CA GLU A 65 2.84 -23.19 1.30
C GLU A 65 3.05 -21.73 1.71
N LEU A 66 2.20 -20.85 1.16
CA LEU A 66 2.17 -19.43 1.47
C LEU A 66 1.39 -19.16 2.76
N PRO A 67 1.79 -18.17 3.56
CA PRO A 67 1.00 -17.74 4.72
C PRO A 67 -0.39 -17.22 4.33
N GLU A 68 -1.35 -17.36 5.23
CA GLU A 68 -2.71 -16.87 5.03
C GLU A 68 -2.73 -15.35 4.76
N GLY A 69 -3.53 -14.92 3.77
CA GLY A 69 -3.67 -13.52 3.40
C GLY A 69 -2.51 -12.93 2.58
N VAL A 70 -1.51 -13.73 2.21
CA VAL A 70 -0.47 -13.37 1.23
C VAL A 70 -0.93 -13.80 -0.16
N THR A 71 -1.49 -12.86 -0.92
CA THR A 71 -2.03 -13.09 -2.27
C THR A 71 -1.43 -12.14 -3.29
N ASP A 72 -1.72 -12.35 -4.58
CA ASP A 72 -1.36 -11.46 -5.69
C ASP A 72 0.15 -11.14 -5.75
N ARG A 73 0.52 -9.87 -5.90
CA ARG A 73 1.93 -9.46 -6.05
C ARG A 73 2.80 -9.87 -4.86
N PRO A 74 2.37 -9.74 -3.59
CA PRO A 74 3.08 -10.32 -2.46
C PRO A 74 3.39 -11.82 -2.61
N ALA A 75 2.42 -12.61 -3.07
CA ALA A 75 2.62 -14.04 -3.30
C ALA A 75 3.72 -14.28 -4.36
N ASP A 76 3.63 -13.61 -5.52
CA ASP A 76 4.62 -13.71 -6.60
C ASP A 76 6.05 -13.37 -6.13
N VAL A 77 6.18 -12.41 -5.22
CA VAL A 77 7.47 -11.94 -4.69
C VAL A 77 8.03 -12.91 -3.64
N TRP A 78 7.18 -13.49 -2.80
CA TRP A 78 7.60 -14.29 -1.65
C TRP A 78 7.73 -15.78 -1.96
N GLU A 79 6.97 -16.32 -2.91
CA GLU A 79 7.01 -17.72 -3.31
C GLU A 79 8.44 -18.23 -3.57
N PRO A 80 9.28 -17.59 -4.41
CA PRO A 80 10.64 -18.08 -4.64
C PRO A 80 11.54 -18.01 -3.38
N LEU A 81 11.30 -17.04 -2.49
CA LEU A 81 12.07 -16.91 -1.24
C LEU A 81 11.70 -18.01 -0.24
N LEU A 82 10.41 -18.36 -0.18
CA LEU A 82 9.91 -19.44 0.66
C LEU A 82 10.36 -20.80 0.13
N ALA A 83 10.39 -21.01 -1.19
CA ALA A 83 10.93 -22.23 -1.80
C ALA A 83 12.41 -22.44 -1.43
N VAL A 84 13.22 -21.37 -1.49
CA VAL A 84 14.63 -21.41 -1.08
C VAL A 84 14.77 -21.70 0.42
N ALA A 85 13.89 -21.14 1.26
CA ALA A 85 13.89 -21.40 2.71
C ALA A 85 13.50 -22.86 3.03
N ASP A 86 12.52 -23.41 2.31
CA ASP A 86 12.09 -24.80 2.41
C ASP A 86 13.23 -25.76 2.00
N ALA A 87 13.96 -25.45 0.92
CA ALA A 87 15.14 -26.21 0.51
C ALA A 87 16.33 -26.08 1.47
N ALA A 88 16.49 -24.93 2.13
CA ALA A 88 17.53 -24.73 3.14
C ALA A 88 17.26 -25.52 4.43
N GLY A 89 15.98 -25.77 4.75
CA GLY A 89 15.55 -26.59 5.87
C GLY A 89 15.92 -26.02 7.25
N GLY A 90 15.85 -26.87 8.28
CA GLY A 90 16.08 -26.46 9.67
C GLY A 90 15.05 -25.41 10.12
N HIS A 91 15.53 -24.28 10.63
CA HIS A 91 14.68 -23.18 11.12
C HIS A 91 14.33 -22.14 10.04
N TRP A 92 14.88 -22.25 8.83
CA TRP A 92 14.64 -21.29 7.75
C TRP A 92 13.20 -21.25 7.23
N PRO A 93 12.50 -22.39 7.03
CA PRO A 93 11.12 -22.41 6.57
C PRO A 93 10.18 -21.57 7.44
N GLU A 94 10.27 -21.74 8.76
CA GLU A 94 9.43 -21.03 9.75
C GLU A 94 9.80 -19.55 9.80
N ARG A 95 11.11 -19.25 9.90
CA ARG A 95 11.60 -17.88 9.96
C ARG A 95 11.22 -17.05 8.72
N ALA A 96 11.27 -17.66 7.54
CA ALA A 96 10.91 -17.00 6.29
C ALA A 96 9.41 -16.69 6.21
N ARG A 97 8.53 -17.61 6.67
CA ARG A 97 7.09 -17.37 6.74
C ARG A 97 6.74 -16.26 7.73
N ASN A 98 7.36 -16.26 8.91
CA ASN A 98 7.18 -15.18 9.90
C ASN A 98 7.62 -13.82 9.33
N ALA A 99 8.77 -13.77 8.66
CA ALA A 99 9.24 -12.55 8.00
C ALA A 99 8.33 -12.11 6.84
N CYS A 100 7.77 -13.06 6.09
CA CYS A 100 6.81 -12.78 5.02
C CYS A 100 5.57 -12.06 5.56
N VAL A 101 4.94 -12.61 6.60
CA VAL A 101 3.77 -12.00 7.24
C VAL A 101 4.10 -10.60 7.74
N GLU A 102 5.16 -10.45 8.55
CA GLU A 102 5.54 -9.17 9.16
C GLU A 102 5.81 -8.09 8.09
N LEU A 103 6.54 -8.42 7.03
CA LEU A 103 6.92 -7.45 6.00
C LEU A 103 5.76 -7.11 5.06
N VAL A 104 4.89 -8.07 4.75
CA VAL A 104 3.66 -7.82 3.98
C VAL A 104 2.71 -6.92 4.77
N GLU A 105 2.50 -7.19 6.06
CA GLU A 105 1.70 -6.32 6.92
C GLU A 105 2.30 -4.91 7.04
N ALA A 106 3.61 -4.79 7.27
CA ALA A 106 4.30 -3.52 7.38
C ALA A 106 4.28 -2.68 6.08
N SER A 107 4.08 -3.33 4.92
CA SER A 107 3.92 -2.67 3.62
C SER A 107 2.53 -2.02 3.47
N LYS A 108 1.48 -2.66 4.00
CA LYS A 108 0.09 -2.14 3.96
C LYS A 108 -0.05 -0.82 4.72
N ALA A 109 0.69 -0.66 5.82
CA ALA A 109 0.63 0.51 6.70
C ALA A 109 1.13 1.83 6.06
N ASN A 110 1.82 1.78 4.92
CA ASN A 110 2.53 2.93 4.35
C ASN A 110 2.23 3.15 2.87
N ASP A 111 1.17 2.50 2.37
CA ASP A 111 0.78 2.52 0.97
C ASP A 111 0.09 3.87 0.63
N LYS A 112 0.39 4.47 -0.53
CA LYS A 112 -0.47 5.55 -1.06
C LYS A 112 -1.88 5.04 -1.33
N GLY A 113 -2.02 3.73 -1.58
CA GLY A 113 -3.29 3.01 -1.52
C GLY A 113 -4.04 3.29 -0.21
N SER A 114 -3.36 3.37 0.94
CA SER A 114 -4.01 3.70 2.22
C SER A 114 -4.58 5.11 2.25
N LEU A 115 -3.89 6.11 1.66
CA LEU A 115 -4.37 7.48 1.60
C LEU A 115 -5.46 7.66 0.54
N GLY A 116 -5.36 7.01 -0.62
CA GLY A 116 -6.40 7.02 -1.65
C GLY A 116 -7.68 6.31 -1.17
N ILE A 117 -7.56 5.15 -0.54
CA ILE A 117 -8.67 4.43 0.11
C ILE A 117 -9.26 5.28 1.24
N ARG A 118 -8.42 5.93 2.05
CA ARG A 118 -8.89 6.85 3.10
C ARG A 118 -9.65 8.03 2.50
N LEU A 119 -9.17 8.62 1.40
CA LEU A 119 -9.89 9.68 0.68
C LEU A 119 -11.25 9.18 0.20
N LEU A 120 -11.31 8.01 -0.44
CA LEU A 120 -12.58 7.42 -0.89
C LEU A 120 -13.54 7.16 0.28
N THR A 121 -13.02 6.67 1.41
CA THR A 121 -13.79 6.41 2.63
C THR A 121 -14.31 7.70 3.24
N ASP A 122 -13.47 8.73 3.40
CA ASP A 122 -13.88 10.04 3.92
C ASP A 122 -14.89 10.72 2.98
N LEU A 123 -14.74 10.55 1.66
CA LEU A 123 -15.73 11.01 0.69
C LEU A 123 -17.08 10.32 0.89
N ARG A 124 -17.10 8.99 1.05
CA ARG A 124 -18.33 8.21 1.27
C ARG A 124 -19.02 8.62 2.58
N ASP A 125 -18.26 8.59 3.67
CA ASP A 125 -18.81 8.58 5.02
C ASP A 125 -19.02 10.00 5.59
N HIS A 126 -18.22 10.98 5.17
CA HIS A 126 -18.26 12.33 5.73
C HIS A 126 -18.68 13.41 4.75
N VAL A 127 -18.41 13.25 3.46
CA VAL A 127 -18.69 14.29 2.46
C VAL A 127 -20.02 14.08 1.75
N PHE A 128 -20.23 12.88 1.21
CA PHE A 128 -21.47 12.56 0.51
C PHE A 128 -22.59 12.26 1.50
N ASN A 129 -22.36 11.36 2.47
CA ASN A 129 -23.33 11.05 3.53
C ASN A 129 -24.78 10.90 3.01
N GLY A 130 -24.96 10.22 1.88
CA GLY A 130 -26.25 10.01 1.21
C GLY A 130 -26.67 11.04 0.16
N ALA A 131 -25.90 12.12 -0.07
CA ALA A 131 -26.16 13.06 -1.16
C ALA A 131 -25.82 12.45 -2.53
N ASP A 132 -26.57 12.81 -3.58
CA ASP A 132 -26.30 12.31 -4.94
C ASP A 132 -25.09 13.00 -5.60
N ARG A 133 -24.82 14.25 -5.21
CA ARG A 133 -23.78 15.09 -5.83
C ARG A 133 -23.30 16.17 -4.86
N VAL A 134 -22.00 16.43 -4.87
CA VAL A 134 -21.38 17.42 -3.97
C VAL A 134 -20.45 18.34 -4.77
N PRO A 135 -20.58 19.69 -4.65
CA PRO A 135 -19.65 20.63 -5.25
C PRO A 135 -18.22 20.47 -4.71
N THR A 136 -17.21 20.62 -5.57
CA THR A 136 -15.79 20.47 -5.18
C THR A 136 -15.41 21.36 -3.99
N VAL A 137 -15.95 22.58 -3.92
CA VAL A 137 -15.70 23.51 -2.82
C VAL A 137 -16.21 22.95 -1.49
N ALA A 138 -17.39 22.33 -1.48
CA ALA A 138 -17.95 21.70 -0.29
C ALA A 138 -17.14 20.47 0.12
N ILE A 139 -16.72 19.65 -0.85
CA ILE A 139 -15.83 18.49 -0.60
C ILE A 139 -14.57 18.94 0.11
N LEU A 140 -13.87 19.95 -0.42
CA LEU A 140 -12.61 20.42 0.15
C LEU A 140 -12.84 20.99 1.55
N ALA A 141 -13.85 21.82 1.75
CA ALA A 141 -14.17 22.39 3.05
C ALA A 141 -14.40 21.31 4.12
N THR A 142 -15.19 20.27 3.80
CA THR A 142 -15.46 19.16 4.72
C THR A 142 -14.20 18.33 5.00
N LEU A 143 -13.41 17.99 3.98
CA LEU A 143 -12.21 17.19 4.16
C LEU A 143 -11.14 17.94 4.96
N THR A 144 -10.88 19.21 4.65
CA THR A 144 -9.84 20.00 5.34
C THR A 144 -10.19 20.33 6.78
N ALA A 145 -11.48 20.28 7.15
CA ALA A 145 -11.95 20.51 8.52
C ALA A 145 -11.86 19.26 9.42
N LYS A 146 -11.48 18.09 8.88
CA LYS A 146 -11.27 16.88 9.69
C LYS A 146 -9.88 16.92 10.35
N ASP A 147 -9.86 17.17 11.65
CA ASP A 147 -8.64 17.13 12.47
C ASP A 147 -8.03 15.73 12.58
N ASP A 148 -8.87 14.70 12.47
CA ASP A 148 -8.44 13.30 12.53
C ASP A 148 -7.82 12.82 11.22
N ALA A 149 -7.82 13.62 10.16
CA ALA A 149 -7.37 13.27 8.81
C ALA A 149 -6.31 14.23 8.24
N PRO A 150 -5.44 13.76 7.32
CA PRO A 150 -4.30 14.54 6.84
C PRO A 150 -4.67 15.64 5.82
N TRP A 151 -5.95 15.81 5.48
CA TRP A 151 -6.37 16.68 4.37
C TRP A 151 -6.12 18.17 4.64
N GLY A 152 -6.12 18.59 5.91
CA GLY A 152 -5.81 19.96 6.30
C GLY A 152 -4.32 20.33 6.12
N ASP A 153 -3.43 19.33 6.15
CA ASP A 153 -1.98 19.53 6.01
C ASP A 153 -1.31 18.38 5.24
N MET A 154 -1.32 18.48 3.92
CA MET A 154 -0.69 17.55 2.99
C MET A 154 0.72 18.00 2.59
N ASN A 155 1.64 18.00 3.56
CA ASN A 155 3.03 18.49 3.43
C ASN A 155 3.15 20.02 3.36
N GLY A 156 2.56 20.70 4.32
CA GLY A 156 2.57 22.16 4.48
C GLY A 156 1.49 22.89 3.70
N ARG A 157 0.57 22.16 3.03
CA ARG A 157 -0.54 22.75 2.25
C ARG A 157 -1.80 21.89 2.36
N PRO A 158 -2.99 22.48 2.50
CA PRO A 158 -4.23 21.73 2.49
C PRO A 158 -4.49 21.10 1.12
N LEU A 159 -5.31 20.04 1.11
CA LEU A 159 -5.79 19.41 -0.11
C LEU A 159 -6.48 20.45 -1.00
N ASP A 160 -6.09 20.52 -2.27
CA ASP A 160 -6.65 21.44 -3.25
C ASP A 160 -7.44 20.73 -4.35
N SER A 161 -8.19 21.51 -5.15
CA SER A 161 -9.02 20.96 -6.23
C SER A 161 -8.21 20.16 -7.26
N ARG A 162 -6.96 20.58 -7.53
CA ARG A 162 -6.10 19.94 -8.52
C ARG A 162 -5.60 18.59 -8.02
N SER A 163 -5.20 18.51 -6.75
CA SER A 163 -4.74 17.27 -6.12
C SER A 163 -5.89 16.30 -5.92
N LEU A 164 -7.06 16.76 -5.47
CA LEU A 164 -8.27 15.96 -5.40
C LEU A 164 -8.62 15.34 -6.76
N ALA A 165 -8.66 16.15 -7.82
CA ALA A 165 -8.94 15.66 -9.17
C ALA A 165 -7.88 14.67 -9.67
N LYS A 166 -6.60 14.91 -9.33
CA LYS A 166 -5.51 13.98 -9.67
C LYS A 166 -5.73 12.62 -9.00
N TRP A 167 -6.03 12.61 -7.70
CA TRP A 167 -6.20 11.38 -6.92
C TRP A 167 -7.45 10.61 -7.36
N LEU A 168 -8.57 11.31 -7.60
CA LEU A 168 -9.80 10.65 -8.05
C LEU A 168 -9.67 10.03 -9.45
N ARG A 169 -8.86 10.61 -10.34
CA ARG A 169 -8.59 10.05 -11.67
C ARG A 169 -7.81 8.73 -11.66
N GLU A 170 -7.18 8.36 -10.54
CA GLU A 170 -6.53 7.06 -10.40
C GLU A 170 -7.56 5.92 -10.28
N TYR A 171 -8.82 6.27 -9.98
CA TYR A 171 -9.96 5.35 -9.94
C TYR A 171 -10.85 5.51 -11.17
N VAL A 172 -11.63 4.47 -11.45
CA VAL A 172 -12.55 4.40 -12.59
C VAL A 172 -13.98 4.18 -12.13
N THR A 173 -14.92 4.66 -12.95
CA THR A 173 -16.35 4.35 -12.85
C THR A 173 -16.63 2.92 -13.32
N ALA A 174 -17.87 2.44 -13.13
CA ALA A 174 -18.31 1.13 -13.63
C ALA A 174 -18.11 0.95 -15.16
N ASP A 175 -18.17 2.04 -15.92
CA ASP A 175 -17.92 2.05 -17.37
C ASP A 175 -16.43 2.13 -17.73
N ASN A 176 -15.54 1.89 -16.75
CA ASN A 176 -14.09 1.94 -16.90
C ASN A 176 -13.55 3.31 -17.37
N THR A 177 -14.25 4.40 -17.02
CA THR A 177 -13.80 5.78 -17.31
C THR A 177 -13.24 6.44 -16.06
N PRO A 178 -12.15 7.23 -16.15
CA PRO A 178 -11.58 7.88 -14.97
C PRO A 178 -12.58 8.82 -14.29
N ILE A 179 -12.62 8.80 -12.95
CA ILE A 179 -13.51 9.67 -12.19
C ILE A 179 -13.07 11.13 -12.37
N ASN A 180 -13.99 11.98 -12.82
CA ASN A 180 -13.73 13.37 -13.14
C ASN A 180 -14.81 14.30 -12.57
N ALA A 181 -14.41 15.54 -12.27
CA ALA A 181 -15.36 16.56 -11.85
C ALA A 181 -16.32 16.93 -12.99
N ARG A 182 -17.61 16.83 -12.72
CA ARG A 182 -18.72 17.16 -13.64
C ARG A 182 -19.35 18.49 -13.27
N ASN A 183 -20.08 19.05 -14.22
CA ASN A 183 -20.90 20.23 -13.97
C ASN A 183 -22.12 19.85 -13.11
N ILE A 184 -22.33 20.59 -12.04
CA ILE A 184 -23.48 20.50 -11.15
C ILE A 184 -24.22 21.82 -11.24
N ARG A 185 -25.52 21.76 -11.54
CA ARG A 185 -26.40 22.92 -11.48
C ARG A 185 -26.93 23.05 -10.06
N THR A 186 -26.62 24.15 -9.39
CA THR A 186 -27.10 24.44 -8.04
C THR A 186 -28.53 24.97 -8.09
N ASN A 187 -29.22 24.94 -6.95
CA ASN A 187 -30.58 25.49 -6.81
C ASN A 187 -30.63 27.00 -7.09
N ALA A 188 -29.50 27.71 -6.95
CA ALA A 188 -29.35 29.12 -7.30
C ALA A 188 -29.12 29.37 -8.81
N GLY A 189 -29.21 28.33 -9.66
CA GLY A 189 -29.03 28.43 -11.10
C GLY A 189 -27.58 28.50 -11.57
N LEU A 190 -26.61 28.53 -10.65
CA LEU A 190 -25.18 28.55 -10.96
C LEU A 190 -24.69 27.15 -11.35
N VAL A 191 -23.73 27.09 -12.28
CA VAL A 191 -23.05 25.85 -12.65
C VAL A 191 -21.68 25.81 -11.99
N VAL A 192 -21.47 24.81 -11.14
CA VAL A 192 -20.21 24.59 -10.42
C VAL A 192 -19.62 23.23 -10.76
N LYS A 193 -18.33 23.03 -10.49
CA LYS A 193 -17.69 21.71 -10.59
C LYS A 193 -17.93 20.91 -9.31
N GLY A 194 -18.13 19.61 -9.46
CA GLY A 194 -18.24 18.66 -8.34
C GLY A 194 -18.29 17.22 -8.81
N TYR A 195 -18.63 16.32 -7.90
CA TYR A 195 -18.62 14.88 -8.16
C TYR A 195 -19.99 14.28 -7.83
N TYR A 196 -20.34 13.20 -8.53
CA TYR A 196 -21.58 12.45 -8.32
C TYR A 196 -21.27 11.17 -7.56
N ALA A 197 -22.14 10.79 -6.63
CA ALA A 197 -22.02 9.57 -5.85
C ALA A 197 -22.00 8.33 -6.76
N THR A 198 -22.77 8.37 -7.86
CA THR A 198 -22.82 7.29 -8.85
C THR A 198 -21.48 7.02 -9.50
N ASP A 199 -20.69 8.07 -9.76
CA ASP A 199 -19.37 7.93 -10.39
C ASP A 199 -18.34 7.34 -9.40
N LEU A 200 -18.56 7.51 -8.09
CA LEU A 200 -17.69 7.00 -7.02
C LEU A 200 -18.13 5.64 -6.47
N HIS A 201 -19.33 5.18 -6.79
CA HIS A 201 -19.95 4.02 -6.15
C HIS A 201 -19.16 2.72 -6.37
N ASP A 202 -18.69 2.47 -7.59
CA ASP A 202 -17.87 1.29 -7.89
C ASP A 202 -16.55 1.32 -7.11
N ALA A 203 -15.89 2.48 -7.06
CA ALA A 203 -14.68 2.67 -6.27
C ALA A 203 -14.94 2.45 -4.76
N TRP A 204 -16.03 2.97 -4.21
CA TRP A 204 -16.41 2.71 -2.81
C TRP A 204 -16.64 1.23 -2.53
N THR A 205 -17.29 0.53 -3.44
CA THR A 205 -17.61 -0.90 -3.29
C THR A 205 -16.34 -1.76 -3.31
N ARG A 206 -15.34 -1.40 -4.12
CA ARG A 206 -14.10 -2.17 -4.28
C ARG A 206 -13.06 -1.89 -3.21
N TYR A 207 -12.97 -0.63 -2.79
CA TYR A 207 -11.79 -0.15 -2.06
C TYR A 207 -12.11 0.25 -0.62
N CYS A 208 -13.33 0.65 -0.31
CA CYS A 208 -13.67 1.09 1.05
C CYS A 208 -14.11 -0.10 1.92
N PRO A 209 -13.61 -0.21 3.17
CA PRO A 209 -14.11 -1.21 4.11
C PRO A 209 -15.62 -0.99 4.36
N PRO A 210 -16.37 -2.05 4.71
CA PRO A 210 -17.78 -1.91 5.06
C PRO A 210 -17.90 -0.91 6.22
N PRO A 211 -18.90 -0.01 6.19
CA PRO A 211 -19.12 0.91 7.30
C PRO A 211 -19.32 0.10 8.59
N PRO A 212 -18.78 0.55 9.74
CA PRO A 212 -18.98 -0.15 11.00
C PRO A 212 -20.48 -0.31 11.23
N GLU A 213 -20.94 -1.55 11.42
CA GLU A 213 -22.34 -1.82 11.71
C GLU A 213 -22.74 -0.97 12.92
N LYS A 214 -23.70 -0.07 12.73
CA LYS A 214 -24.32 0.62 13.84
C LYS A 214 -24.98 -0.46 14.69
N SER A 215 -24.40 -0.75 15.86
CA SER A 215 -24.98 -1.64 16.86
C SER A 215 -26.45 -1.28 17.05
N ALA A 216 -27.34 -2.08 16.47
CA ALA A 216 -28.76 -2.01 16.74
C ALA A 216 -28.97 -2.61 18.12
N THR A 217 -28.90 -1.77 19.15
CA THR A 217 -29.41 -2.12 20.48
C THR A 217 -30.90 -2.36 20.33
N SER A 218 -31.28 -3.63 20.21
CA SER A 218 -32.67 -4.05 20.38
C SER A 218 -33.04 -3.79 21.83
N ALA A 219 -33.91 -2.81 22.07
CA ALA A 219 -34.60 -2.66 23.33
C ALA A 219 -35.81 -3.60 23.32
N THR A 220 -35.79 -4.55 24.25
CA THR A 220 -36.93 -5.38 24.67
C THR A 220 -37.96 -4.54 25.41
#